data_AF-A0AAI9NHU9-F1
#
_entry.id   AF-A0AAI9NHU9-F1
#
_cell.length_a   1.000
_cell.length_b   1.000
_cell.length_c   1.000
_cell.angle_alpha   90.00
_cell.angle_beta   90.00
_cell.angle_gamma   90.00
#
_symmetry.space_group_name_H-M   'P 1'
#
loop_
_entity.id
_entity.type
_entity.pdbx_description
1 polymer ?
#
loop_
_entity_poly.entity_id
_entity_poly.type
_entity_poly.pdbx_seq_one_letter_code
_entity_poly.pdbx_strand_id
1 'polypeptide(L)'
;MTWYLLTLIGLLIVANGLFVYQLFKLVELDAVVRGMKHPKFWGFLATGGRGGEGLILYLLKRNKAIFSMTSEEKEELQMRKQRIIYLLVLIMILVIFLFASVIVRF
;
A
#
# COMPACT_ATOMS: atom_id res chain seq x y z
N MET A 1 6.57 -19.06 -25.13
CA MET A 1 6.18 -17.64 -25.01
C MET A 1 5.10 -17.34 -23.95
N THR A 2 4.46 -18.33 -23.31
CA THR A 2 3.45 -18.09 -22.26
C THR A 2 4.02 -18.07 -20.84
N TRP A 3 5.11 -18.81 -20.59
CA TRP A 3 5.71 -18.94 -19.26
C TRP A 3 6.16 -17.62 -18.63
N TYR A 4 6.81 -16.73 -19.40
CA TYR A 4 7.25 -15.44 -18.88
C TYR A 4 6.09 -14.48 -18.57
N LEU A 5 4.95 -14.60 -19.27
CA LEU A 5 3.76 -13.82 -18.96
C LEU A 5 3.14 -14.29 -17.64
N LEU A 6 3.07 -15.61 -17.44
CA LEU A 6 2.59 -16.19 -16.19
C LEU A 6 3.46 -15.79 -14.99
N THR A 7 4.79 -15.80 -15.15
CA THR A 7 5.69 -15.33 -14.07
C THR A 7 5.52 -13.85 -13.79
N LEU A 8 5.33 -13.01 -14.82
CA LEU A 8 5.16 -11.57 -14.67
C LEU A 8 3.81 -11.21 -14.03
N ILE A 9 2.74 -11.92 -14.38
CA ILE A 9 1.44 -11.82 -13.71
C ILE A 9 1.55 -12.28 -12.24
N GLY A 10 2.23 -13.39 -11.98
CA GLY A 10 2.48 -13.88 -10.63
C GLY A 10 3.23 -12.84 -9.77
N LEU A 11 4.28 -12.24 -10.33
CA LEU A 11 5.06 -11.20 -9.66
C LEU A 11 4.22 -9.95 -9.36
N LEU A 12 3.35 -9.54 -10.30
CA LEU A 12 2.40 -8.44 -10.09
C LEU A 12 1.44 -8.72 -8.94
N ILE A 13 0.88 -9.93 -8.85
CA ILE A 13 -0.04 -10.31 -7.77
C ILE A 13 0.68 -10.23 -6.41
N VAL A 14 1.89 -10.78 -6.33
CA VAL A 14 2.70 -10.75 -5.09
C VAL A 14 3.05 -9.32 -4.69
N ALA A 15 3.51 -8.49 -5.64
CA ALA A 15 3.85 -7.09 -5.38
C ALA A 15 2.64 -6.28 -4.89
N ASN A 16 1.46 -6.51 -5.47
CA ASN A 16 0.21 -5.88 -5.03
C ASN A 16 -0.19 -6.33 -3.62
N GLY A 17 -0.08 -7.64 -3.31
CA GLY A 17 -0.34 -8.15 -1.97
C GLY A 17 0.57 -7.52 -0.90
N LEU A 18 1.86 -7.41 -1.21
CA LEU A 18 2.83 -6.73 -0.34
C LEU A 18 2.52 -5.24 -0.18
N PHE A 19 2.12 -4.56 -1.26
CA PHE A 19 1.73 -3.15 -1.23
C PHE A 19 0.54 -2.93 -0.29
N VAL A 20 -0.51 -3.76 -0.42
CA VAL A 20 -1.68 -3.71 0.44
C VAL A 20 -1.31 -3.96 1.91
N TYR A 21 -0.45 -4.94 2.18
CA TYR A 21 0.02 -5.22 3.55
C TYR A 21 0.81 -4.05 4.16
N GLN A 22 1.72 -3.43 3.39
CA GLN A 22 2.45 -2.25 3.86
C GLN A 22 1.50 -1.08 4.13
N LEU A 23 0.51 -0.87 3.27
CA LEU A 23 -0.50 0.18 3.44
C LEU A 23 -1.35 -0.04 4.69
N PHE A 24 -1.81 -1.28 4.92
CA PHE A 24 -2.53 -1.67 6.15
C PHE A 24 -1.73 -1.30 7.39
N LYS A 25 -0.45 -1.70 7.43
CA LYS A 25 0.42 -1.45 8.59
C LYS A 25 0.74 0.03 8.77
N LEU A 26 0.89 0.79 7.68
CA LEU A 26 1.09 2.23 7.73
C LEU A 26 -0.11 2.93 8.39
N VAL A 27 -1.33 2.55 7.98
CA VAL A 27 -2.57 3.12 8.52
C VAL A 27 -2.80 2.67 9.96
N GLU A 28 -2.50 1.41 10.30
CA GLU A 28 -2.56 0.92 11.68
C GLU A 28 -1.65 1.76 12.59
N LEU A 29 -0.40 2.00 12.19
CA LEU A 29 0.57 2.80 12.95
C LEU A 29 0.13 4.27 13.07
N ASP A 30 -0.29 4.91 11.97
CA ASP A 30 -0.81 6.30 11.99
C ASP A 30 -2.07 6.41 12.87
N ALA A 31 -2.89 5.36 12.95
CA ALA A 31 -4.06 5.31 13.83
C ALA A 31 -3.70 5.16 15.32
N VAL A 32 -2.68 4.37 15.64
CA VAL A 32 -2.13 4.21 17.00
C VAL A 32 -1.55 5.54 17.50
N VAL A 33 -0.70 6.18 16.70
CA VAL A 33 -0.06 7.47 17.02
C VAL A 33 -1.09 8.59 17.26
N ARG A 34 -2.26 8.52 16.64
CA ARG A 34 -3.38 9.45 16.82
C ARG A 34 -4.36 9.05 17.92
N GLY A 35 -4.11 7.95 18.65
CA GLY A 35 -4.97 7.47 19.73
C GLY A 35 -6.38 7.05 19.28
N MET A 36 -6.51 6.47 18.08
CA MET A 36 -7.81 6.00 17.58
C MET A 36 -8.19 4.64 18.21
N LYS A 37 -9.46 4.49 18.61
CA LYS A 37 -9.95 3.30 19.37
C LYS A 37 -9.74 1.94 18.66
N HIS A 38 -9.74 1.90 17.31
CA HIS A 38 -9.67 0.66 16.53
C HIS A 38 -8.69 0.75 15.35
N PRO A 39 -7.36 0.75 15.59
CA PRO A 39 -6.36 0.97 14.54
C PRO A 39 -6.40 -0.10 13.44
N LYS A 40 -6.61 -1.38 13.80
CA LYS A 40 -6.75 -2.49 12.83
C LYS A 40 -7.96 -2.35 11.92
N PHE A 41 -9.08 -1.82 12.44
CA PHE A 41 -10.29 -1.59 11.64
C PHE A 41 -10.04 -0.50 10.59
N TRP A 42 -9.35 0.59 10.97
CA TRP A 42 -8.98 1.65 10.02
C TRP A 42 -8.00 1.15 8.97
N GLY A 43 -7.01 0.34 9.36
CA GLY A 43 -6.11 -0.31 8.42
C GLY A 43 -6.86 -1.17 7.41
N PHE A 44 -7.78 -2.02 7.89
CA PHE A 44 -8.58 -2.90 7.04
C PHE A 44 -9.50 -2.10 6.11
N LEU A 45 -10.15 -1.05 6.62
CA LEU A 45 -11.00 -0.18 5.83
C LEU A 45 -10.18 0.50 4.73
N ALA A 46 -9.01 1.03 5.06
CA ALA A 46 -8.12 1.70 4.11
C ALA A 46 -7.64 0.77 2.97
N THR A 47 -7.50 -0.52 3.25
CA THR A 47 -7.08 -1.53 2.25
C THR A 47 -8.22 -2.29 1.59
N GLY A 48 -9.44 -2.21 2.12
CA GLY A 48 -10.56 -3.07 1.76
C GLY A 48 -11.46 -2.59 0.62
N GLY A 49 -11.12 -1.49 -0.07
CA GLY A 49 -11.94 -0.89 -1.13
C GLY A 49 -11.29 -0.92 -2.50
N ARG A 50 -12.04 -1.32 -3.55
CA ARG A 50 -11.58 -1.32 -4.96
C ARG A 50 -11.21 0.07 -5.49
N GLY A 51 -11.78 1.14 -4.94
CA GLY A 51 -11.59 2.53 -5.38
C GLY A 51 -10.81 3.42 -4.40
N GLY A 52 -10.18 2.86 -3.35
CA GLY A 52 -9.49 3.68 -2.34
C GLY A 52 -10.42 4.48 -1.42
N GLU A 53 -11.74 4.26 -1.52
CA GLU A 53 -12.77 4.93 -0.71
C GLU A 53 -12.52 4.79 0.79
N GLY A 54 -12.09 3.60 1.23
CA GLY A 54 -11.77 3.37 2.64
C GLY A 54 -10.55 4.17 3.12
N LEU A 55 -9.60 4.46 2.23
CA LEU A 55 -8.47 5.35 2.54
C LEU A 55 -8.95 6.81 2.60
N ILE A 56 -9.86 7.23 1.72
CA ILE A 56 -10.47 8.57 1.78
C ILE A 56 -11.27 8.75 3.08
N LEU A 57 -12.08 7.76 3.46
CA LEU A 57 -12.82 7.73 4.72
C LEU A 57 -11.87 7.82 5.93
N TYR A 58 -10.75 7.10 5.89
CA TYR A 58 -9.70 7.21 6.89
C TYR A 58 -9.14 8.64 6.99
N LEU A 59 -8.79 9.24 5.85
CA LEU A 59 -8.23 10.60 5.78
C LEU A 59 -9.19 11.67 6.29
N LEU A 60 -10.50 11.54 6.04
CA LEU A 60 -11.51 12.44 6.59
C LEU A 60 -11.64 12.29 8.11
N LYS A 61 -11.59 11.06 8.61
CA LYS A 61 -11.68 10.77 10.06
C LYS A 61 -10.44 11.21 10.83
N ARG A 62 -9.25 11.19 10.22
CA ARG A 62 -7.98 11.35 10.95
C ARG A 62 -7.72 12.76 11.52
N ASN A 63 -8.63 13.73 11.38
CA ASN A 63 -8.47 15.14 11.81
C ASN A 63 -8.24 15.36 13.33
N LYS A 64 -7.93 14.29 14.09
CA LYS A 64 -7.43 14.38 15.46
C LYS A 64 -5.96 14.80 15.45
N ALA A 65 -5.59 15.62 16.44
CA ALA A 65 -4.20 15.99 16.71
C ALA A 65 -3.34 14.74 16.97
N ILE A 66 -2.08 14.79 16.54
CA ILE A 66 -1.09 13.77 16.84
C ILE A 66 -0.93 13.73 18.36
N PHE A 67 -1.24 12.59 18.99
CA PHE A 67 -1.33 12.49 20.45
C PHE A 67 0.07 12.45 21.07
N SER A 68 0.93 11.60 20.53
CA SER A 68 2.35 11.50 20.89
C SER A 68 3.01 10.59 19.86
N MET A 69 4.10 11.05 19.22
CA MET A 69 4.84 10.24 18.26
C MET A 69 6.29 10.16 18.75
N THR A 70 6.76 8.97 19.09
CA THR A 70 8.15 8.78 19.50
C THR A 70 9.09 8.85 18.29
N SER A 71 10.38 9.07 18.52
CA SER A 71 11.39 9.08 17.44
C SER A 71 11.44 7.74 16.70
N GLU A 72 11.28 6.63 17.42
CA GLU A 72 11.27 5.27 16.87
C GLU A 72 10.07 5.03 15.94
N GLU A 73 8.86 5.42 16.37
CA GLU A 73 7.65 5.32 15.54
C GLU A 73 7.75 6.19 14.28
N LYS A 74 8.46 7.32 14.37
CA LYS A 74 8.70 8.21 13.23
C LYS A 74 9.62 7.60 12.20
N GLU A 75 10.69 6.97 12.63
CA GLU A 75 11.58 6.23 11.74
C GLU A 75 10.87 5.05 11.09
N GLU A 76 10.09 4.30 11.86
CA GLU A 76 9.31 3.17 11.34
C GLU A 76 8.29 3.63 10.29
N LEU A 77 7.59 4.75 10.54
CA LEU A 77 6.65 5.33 9.58
C LEU A 77 7.35 5.77 8.29
N GLN A 78 8.53 6.39 8.38
CA GLN A 78 9.30 6.82 7.21
C GLN A 78 9.79 5.62 6.39
N MET A 79 10.32 4.60 7.05
CA MET A 79 10.76 3.36 6.40
C MET A 79 9.60 2.66 5.68
N ARG A 80 8.42 2.60 6.30
CA ARG A 80 7.21 2.03 5.66
C ARG A 80 6.74 2.86 4.47
N LYS A 81 6.77 4.19 4.56
CA LYS A 81 6.45 5.08 3.42
C LYS A 81 7.38 4.84 2.24
N GLN A 82 8.69 4.74 2.49
CA GLN A 82 9.66 4.44 1.43
C GLN A 82 9.38 3.08 0.79
N ARG A 83 9.10 2.04 1.58
CA ARG A 83 8.73 0.71 1.06
C ARG A 83 7.50 0.75 0.16
N ILE A 84 6.47 1.50 0.53
CA ILE A 84 5.26 1.69 -0.31
C ILE A 84 5.63 2.37 -1.63
N ILE A 85 6.48 3.41 -1.60
CA ILE A 85 6.94 4.09 -2.81
C ILE A 85 7.74 3.15 -3.72
N TYR A 86 8.67 2.36 -3.16
CA TYR A 86 9.44 1.38 -3.93
C TYR A 86 8.53 0.31 -4.57
N LEU A 87 7.55 -0.21 -3.83
CA LEU A 87 6.58 -1.17 -4.35
C LEU A 87 5.69 -0.55 -5.44
N LEU A 88 5.29 0.71 -5.29
CA LEU A 88 4.51 1.42 -6.30
C LEU A 88 5.29 1.57 -7.61
N VAL A 89 6.55 2.01 -7.53
CA VAL A 89 7.44 2.11 -8.70
C VAL A 89 7.66 0.75 -9.35
N LEU A 90 7.87 -0.30 -8.55
CA LEU A 90 8.00 -1.67 -9.06
C LEU A 90 6.74 -2.12 -9.82
N ILE A 91 5.56 -1.91 -9.25
CA ILE A 91 4.28 -2.25 -9.91
C ILE A 91 4.13 -1.49 -11.23
N MET A 92 4.45 -0.19 -11.26
CA MET A 92 4.39 0.61 -12.50
C MET A 92 5.30 0.05 -13.60
N ILE A 93 6.55 -0.30 -13.26
CA ILE A 93 7.49 -0.90 -14.21
C ILE A 93 6.95 -2.23 -14.74
N LEU A 94 6.45 -3.10 -13.86
CA LEU A 94 5.89 -4.40 -14.25
C LEU A 94 4.66 -4.25 -15.16
N VAL A 95 3.79 -3.28 -14.90
CA VAL A 95 2.61 -3.02 -15.76
C VAL A 95 3.04 -2.53 -17.14
N ILE A 96 4.01 -1.61 -17.23
CA ILE A 96 4.54 -1.12 -18.51
C ILE A 96 5.14 -2.29 -19.31
N PHE A 97 5.91 -3.16 -18.64
CA PHE A 97 6.53 -4.32 -19.27
C PHE A 97 5.49 -5.35 -19.76
N LEU A 98 4.43 -5.56 -18.98
CA LEU A 98 3.30 -6.39 -19.37
C LEU A 98 2.60 -5.84 -20.62
N PHE A 99 2.30 -4.53 -20.64
CA PHE A 99 1.69 -3.86 -21.79
C PHE A 99 2.56 -3.95 -23.05
N ALA A 100 3.85 -3.64 -22.93
CA ALA A 100 4.79 -3.74 -24.04
C ALA A 100 4.84 -5.17 -24.61
N SER A 101 4.85 -6.19 -23.74
CA SER A 101 4.84 -7.59 -24.19
C SER A 101 3.52 -8.01 -24.85
N VAL A 102 2.39 -7.40 -24.51
CA VAL A 102 1.10 -7.70 -25.15
C VAL A 102 1.02 -7.02 -26.52
N ILE A 103 1.47 -5.76 -26.63
CA ILE A 103 1.48 -4.99 -27.89
C ILE A 103 2.42 -5.62 -28.92
N VAL A 104 3.65 -5.98 -28.54
CA VAL A 104 4.64 -6.57 -29.46
C VAL A 104 4.20 -7.95 -29.98
N ARG A 105 3.21 -8.58 -29.32
CA ARG A 105 2.69 -9.90 -29.69
C ARG A 105 1.50 -9.82 -30.65
N PHE A 106 0.92 -8.63 -30.85
CA PHE A 106 -0.08 -8.32 -31.87
C PHE A 106 0.60 -7.86 -33.16
#